data_AF-A0AAV7D675-F1
#
_entry.id   AF-A0AAV7D675-F1
#
_cell.length_a   1.000
_cell.length_b   1.000
_cell.length_c   1.000
_cell.angle_alpha   90.00
_cell.angle_beta   90.00
_cell.angle_gamma   90.00
#
_symmetry.space_group_name_H-M   'P 1'
#
loop_
_entity.id
_entity.type
_entity.pdbx_description
1 polymer ?
#
loop_
_entity_poly.entity_id
_entity_poly.type
_entity_poly.pdbx_seq_one_letter_code
_entity_poly.pdbx_strand_id
1 'polypeptide(L)'
;MRVEAAKQSWVTSNSQNIKILSELKQLHEVADRNMLTEKEKLNSFAQIGNQLQKRLTDLKMKVNEQMTKVKHLSTKIEDQLAIMKILEVDIEIKIRTCKGSCQNVQVFMNNFENDGSWKKDFDSLRNYPIDDNTKKLRKIVLVNPRVQKDEANFKKLWPLMEMKQLEMFDSVDQCSLILEDV
;
A
#
# COMPACT_ATOMS: atom_id res chain seq x y z
N MET A 1 46.52 -49.00 -36.92
CA MET A 1 45.62 -47.96 -37.49
C MET A 1 44.32 -47.76 -36.70
N ARG A 2 43.57 -48.80 -36.31
CA ARG A 2 42.26 -48.65 -35.61
C ARG A 2 42.35 -48.05 -34.19
N VAL A 3 43.40 -48.38 -33.43
CA VAL A 3 43.61 -47.85 -32.06
C VAL A 3 43.92 -46.35 -32.08
N GLU A 4 44.73 -45.89 -33.03
CA GLU A 4 45.06 -44.46 -33.16
C GLU A 4 43.84 -43.64 -33.58
N ALA A 5 43.00 -44.18 -34.47
CA ALA A 5 41.72 -43.55 -34.84
C ALA A 5 40.75 -43.46 -33.65
N ALA A 6 40.67 -44.51 -32.83
CA ALA A 6 39.85 -44.51 -31.62
C ALA A 6 40.36 -43.49 -30.58
N LYS A 7 41.69 -43.40 -30.40
CA LYS A 7 42.34 -42.43 -29.52
C LYS A 7 42.08 -40.99 -29.97
N GLN A 8 42.25 -40.70 -31.27
CA GLN A 8 41.99 -39.37 -31.83
C GLN A 8 40.50 -38.98 -31.75
N SER A 9 39.59 -39.94 -31.97
CA SER A 9 38.15 -39.74 -31.79
C SER A 9 37.79 -39.43 -30.33
N TRP A 10 38.36 -40.17 -29.38
CA TRP A 10 38.15 -39.93 -27.95
C TRP A 10 38.68 -38.56 -27.51
N VAL A 11 39.89 -38.17 -27.94
CA VAL A 11 40.47 -36.86 -27.60
C VAL A 11 39.60 -35.72 -28.17
N THR A 12 39.15 -35.85 -29.41
CA THR A 12 38.31 -34.83 -30.05
C THR A 12 36.95 -34.71 -29.35
N SER A 13 36.31 -35.85 -29.04
CA SER A 13 35.02 -35.87 -28.33
C SER A 13 35.14 -35.33 -26.90
N ASN A 14 36.19 -35.70 -26.17
CA ASN A 14 36.42 -35.19 -24.81
C ASN A 14 36.70 -33.68 -24.80
N SER A 15 37.46 -33.17 -25.77
CA SER A 15 37.69 -31.73 -25.93
C SER A 15 36.40 -30.95 -26.21
N GLN A 16 35.52 -31.50 -27.07
CA GLN A 16 34.19 -30.93 -27.32
C GLN A 16 33.31 -30.92 -26.06
N ASN A 17 33.32 -32.02 -25.29
CA ASN A 17 32.57 -32.10 -24.03
C ASN A 17 33.04 -31.06 -23.00
N ILE A 18 34.35 -30.84 -22.86
CA ILE A 18 34.90 -29.82 -21.95
C ILE A 18 34.43 -28.42 -22.38
N LYS A 19 34.38 -28.13 -23.68
CA LYS A 19 33.89 -26.85 -24.19
C LYS A 19 32.41 -26.64 -23.86
N ILE A 20 31.56 -27.64 -24.09
CA ILE A 20 30.12 -27.58 -23.77
C ILE A 20 29.90 -27.37 -22.26
N LEU A 21 30.66 -28.05 -21.41
CA LEU A 21 30.60 -27.86 -19.95
C LEU A 21 30.97 -26.44 -19.53
N SER A 22 31.94 -25.81 -20.22
CA SER A 22 32.33 -24.42 -19.94
C SER A 22 31.23 -23.43 -20.35
N GLU A 23 30.56 -23.65 -21.48
CA GLU A 23 29.44 -22.82 -21.95
C GLU A 23 28.21 -22.97 -21.02
N LEU A 24 27.93 -24.20 -20.56
CA LEU A 24 26.88 -24.49 -19.60
C LEU A 24 27.13 -23.80 -18.25
N LYS A 25 28.38 -23.78 -17.78
CA LYS A 25 28.77 -23.04 -16.58
C LYS A 25 28.56 -21.52 -16.73
N GLN A 26 28.93 -20.95 -17.88
CA GLN A 26 28.72 -19.52 -18.14
C GLN A 26 27.23 -19.17 -18.20
N LEU A 27 26.42 -19.99 -18.87
CA LEU A 27 24.97 -19.83 -18.90
C LEU A 27 24.39 -19.84 -17.49
N HIS A 28 24.88 -20.74 -16.65
CA HIS A 28 24.47 -20.82 -15.27
C HIS A 28 24.81 -19.57 -14.46
N GLU A 29 26.05 -19.09 -14.53
CA GLU A 29 26.48 -17.87 -13.85
C GLU A 29 25.68 -16.63 -14.30
N VAL A 30 25.19 -16.60 -15.55
CA VAL A 30 24.28 -15.56 -16.05
C VAL A 30 22.88 -15.74 -15.47
N ALA A 31 22.36 -16.96 -15.42
CA ALA A 31 21.05 -17.26 -14.84
C ALA A 31 20.99 -16.89 -13.35
N ASP A 32 21.99 -17.27 -12.56
CA ASP A 32 22.12 -16.91 -11.14
C ASP A 32 22.08 -15.40 -10.93
N ARG A 33 22.90 -14.66 -11.69
CA ARG A 33 22.95 -13.19 -11.59
C ARG A 33 21.60 -12.58 -11.92
N ASN A 34 20.95 -13.03 -12.99
CA ASN A 34 19.63 -12.52 -13.36
C ASN A 34 18.60 -12.79 -12.25
N MET A 35 18.61 -13.98 -11.64
CA MET A 35 17.70 -14.32 -10.54
C MET A 35 17.93 -13.47 -9.29
N LEU A 36 19.19 -13.21 -8.93
CA LEU A 36 19.53 -12.30 -7.83
C LEU A 36 19.00 -10.88 -8.11
N THR A 37 19.19 -10.37 -9.33
CA THR A 37 18.68 -9.04 -9.69
C THR A 37 17.14 -8.99 -9.68
N GLU A 38 16.45 -10.04 -10.13
CA GLU A 38 14.99 -10.10 -10.06
C GLU A 38 14.49 -10.19 -8.61
N LYS A 39 15.17 -10.94 -7.75
CA LYS A 39 14.86 -11.01 -6.31
C LYS A 39 15.01 -9.65 -5.64
N GLU A 40 16.07 -8.91 -5.95
CA GLU A 40 16.27 -7.54 -5.46
C GLU A 40 15.15 -6.60 -5.91
N LYS A 41 14.75 -6.66 -7.19
CA LYS A 41 13.62 -5.88 -7.72
C LYS A 41 12.31 -6.22 -7.00
N LEU A 42 12.01 -7.50 -6.82
CA LEU A 42 10.79 -7.95 -6.12
C LEU A 42 10.79 -7.50 -4.66
N ASN A 43 11.93 -7.53 -3.98
CA ASN A 43 12.07 -7.02 -2.62
C ASN A 43 11.86 -5.50 -2.56
N SER A 44 12.47 -4.74 -3.48
CA SER A 44 12.27 -3.30 -3.58
C SER A 44 10.80 -2.95 -3.82
N PHE A 45 10.13 -3.69 -4.71
CA PHE A 45 8.71 -3.51 -4.97
C PHE A 45 7.85 -3.79 -3.72
N ALA A 46 8.12 -4.88 -2.99
CA ALA A 46 7.43 -5.21 -1.75
C ALA A 46 7.64 -4.12 -0.68
N GLN A 47 8.86 -3.59 -0.54
CA GLN A 47 9.16 -2.50 0.38
C GLN A 47 8.38 -1.22 0.05
N ILE A 48 8.39 -0.81 -1.22
CA ILE A 48 7.66 0.39 -1.68
C ILE A 48 6.14 0.21 -1.46
N GLY A 49 5.61 -0.96 -1.81
CA GLY A 49 4.20 -1.28 -1.60
C GLY A 49 3.79 -1.21 -0.13
N ASN A 50 4.60 -1.79 0.77
CA ASN A 50 4.37 -1.73 2.21
C ASN A 50 4.51 -0.30 2.79
N GLN A 51 5.44 0.50 2.26
CA GLN A 51 5.58 1.90 2.67
C GLN A 51 4.36 2.74 2.25
N LEU A 52 3.87 2.54 1.02
CA LEU A 52 2.67 3.18 0.51
C LEU A 52 1.45 2.79 1.35
N GLN A 53 1.29 1.50 1.65
CA GLN A 53 0.24 0.99 2.53
C GLN A 53 0.27 1.69 3.90
N LYS A 54 1.44 1.75 4.55
CA LYS A 54 1.59 2.41 5.86
C LYS A 54 1.18 3.89 5.80
N ARG A 55 1.63 4.62 4.78
CA ARG A 55 1.28 6.04 4.59
C ARG A 55 -0.21 6.23 4.34
N LEU A 56 -0.83 5.35 3.55
CA LEU A 56 -2.25 5.42 3.26
C LEU A 56 -3.10 5.12 4.50
N THR A 57 -2.70 4.14 5.31
CA THR A 57 -3.36 3.85 6.60
C THR A 57 -3.23 5.03 7.57
N ASP A 58 -2.04 5.62 7.71
CA ASP A 58 -1.82 6.80 8.55
C ASP A 58 -2.66 8.00 8.10
N LEU A 59 -2.70 8.24 6.78
CA LEU A 59 -3.53 9.30 6.21
C LEU A 59 -5.01 9.05 6.47
N LYS A 60 -5.50 7.81 6.32
CA LYS A 60 -6.88 7.44 6.62
C LYS A 60 -7.23 7.74 8.08
N MET A 61 -6.36 7.38 9.03
CA MET A 61 -6.56 7.68 10.45
C MET A 61 -6.66 9.20 10.70
N LYS A 62 -5.73 9.98 10.13
CA LYS A 62 -5.72 11.44 10.26
C LYS A 62 -6.96 12.10 9.67
N VAL A 63 -7.39 11.67 8.49
CA VAL A 63 -8.61 12.17 7.84
C VAL A 63 -9.84 11.88 8.71
N ASN A 64 -9.94 10.67 9.25
CA ASN A 64 -11.06 10.30 10.13
C ASN A 64 -11.07 11.13 11.43
N GLU A 65 -9.90 11.36 12.03
CA GLU A 65 -9.77 12.21 13.21
C GLU A 65 -10.17 13.66 12.92
N GLN A 66 -9.67 14.23 11.81
CA GLN A 66 -10.02 15.59 11.39
C GLN A 66 -11.50 15.73 11.10
N MET A 67 -12.13 14.77 10.44
CA MET A 67 -13.56 14.84 10.20
C MET A 67 -14.36 14.76 11.50
N THR A 68 -13.95 13.91 12.43
CA THR A 68 -14.61 13.84 13.74
C THR A 68 -14.54 15.19 14.46
N LYS A 69 -13.39 15.87 14.40
CA LYS A 69 -13.23 17.24 14.92
C LYS A 69 -14.14 18.25 14.21
N VAL A 70 -14.21 18.22 12.88
CA VAL A 70 -15.07 19.11 12.09
C VAL A 70 -16.55 18.89 12.43
N LYS A 71 -17.00 17.64 12.53
CA LYS A 71 -18.38 17.31 12.94
C LYS A 71 -18.71 17.84 14.34
N HIS A 72 -17.79 17.67 15.30
CA HIS A 72 -17.97 18.19 16.65
C HIS A 72 -18.05 19.72 16.69
N LEU A 73 -17.18 20.41 15.96
CA LEU A 73 -17.20 21.86 15.84
C LEU A 73 -18.47 22.36 15.15
N SER A 74 -18.91 21.68 14.09
CA SER A 74 -20.16 21.95 13.39
C SER A 74 -21.34 21.97 14.36
N THR A 75 -21.54 20.90 15.14
CA THR A 75 -22.64 20.82 16.11
C THR A 75 -22.55 21.93 17.16
N LYS A 76 -21.35 22.22 17.67
CA LYS A 76 -21.18 23.32 18.63
C LYS A 76 -21.55 24.69 18.05
N ILE A 77 -21.22 24.95 16.79
CA ILE A 77 -21.56 26.22 16.15
C ILE A 77 -23.07 26.29 15.89
N GLU A 78 -23.70 25.19 15.49
CA GLU A 78 -25.16 25.12 15.34
C GLU A 78 -25.89 25.46 16.66
N ASP A 79 -25.44 24.89 17.78
CA ASP A 79 -25.99 25.18 19.11
C ASP A 79 -25.81 26.67 19.48
N GLN A 80 -24.62 27.22 19.20
CA GLN A 80 -24.34 28.64 19.46
C GLN A 80 -25.20 29.56 18.59
N LEU A 81 -25.40 29.24 17.32
CA LEU A 81 -26.24 30.03 16.41
C LEU A 81 -27.71 29.96 16.81
N ALA A 82 -28.19 28.81 17.28
CA ALA A 82 -29.55 28.68 17.80
C ALA A 82 -29.80 29.61 19.01
N ILE A 83 -28.83 29.66 19.93
CA ILE A 83 -28.89 30.58 21.09
C ILE A 83 -28.79 32.04 20.62
N MET A 84 -27.88 32.34 19.69
CA MET A 84 -27.69 33.69 19.16
C MET A 84 -28.98 34.23 18.54
N LYS A 85 -29.70 33.40 17.78
CA LYS A 85 -30.98 33.79 17.17
C LYS A 85 -32.03 34.15 18.21
N ILE A 86 -32.14 33.38 19.29
CA ILE A 86 -33.07 33.69 20.38
C ILE A 86 -32.68 35.00 21.07
N LEU A 87 -31.38 35.19 21.30
CA LEU A 87 -30.84 36.41 21.90
C LEU A 87 -31.05 37.64 21.03
N GLU A 88 -30.92 37.51 19.70
CA GLU A 88 -31.16 38.59 18.74
C GLU A 88 -32.60 39.11 18.83
N VAL A 89 -33.58 38.20 18.89
CA VAL A 89 -35.01 38.54 19.05
C VAL A 89 -35.25 39.19 20.42
N ASP A 90 -34.68 38.64 21.49
CA ASP A 90 -34.83 39.19 22.84
C ASP A 90 -34.27 40.62 22.95
N ILE A 91 -33.08 40.86 22.40
CA ILE A 91 -32.45 42.19 22.36
C ILE A 91 -33.31 43.16 21.54
N GLU A 92 -33.83 42.74 20.39
CA GLU A 92 -34.71 43.57 19.56
C GLU A 92 -35.96 44.01 20.34
N ILE A 93 -36.61 43.08 21.04
CA ILE A 93 -37.77 43.37 21.88
C ILE A 93 -37.38 44.34 23.00
N LYS A 94 -36.28 44.08 23.71
CA LYS A 94 -35.78 44.94 24.79
C LYS A 94 -35.51 46.36 24.32
N ILE A 95 -34.83 46.53 23.18
CA ILE A 95 -34.58 47.84 22.57
C ILE A 95 -35.90 48.53 22.19
N ARG A 96 -36.84 47.80 21.58
CA ARG A 96 -38.16 48.35 21.22
C ARG A 96 -38.95 48.83 22.45
N THR A 97 -38.90 48.09 23.56
CA THR A 97 -39.57 48.49 24.80
C THR A 97 -38.98 49.75 25.46
N CYS A 98 -37.66 49.99 25.31
CA CYS A 98 -36.99 51.20 25.80
C CYS A 98 -37.56 52.48 25.15
N LYS A 99 -38.23 52.41 23.99
CA LYS A 99 -38.81 53.58 23.32
C LYS A 99 -39.83 54.34 24.18
N GLY A 100 -40.48 53.65 25.13
CA GLY A 100 -41.41 54.26 26.08
C GLY A 100 -40.77 54.83 27.35
N SER A 101 -39.50 54.54 27.62
CA SER A 101 -38.83 54.92 28.89
C SER A 101 -37.55 55.73 28.68
N CYS A 102 -36.98 55.72 27.48
CA CYS A 102 -35.67 56.25 27.17
C CYS A 102 -35.79 57.46 26.24
N GLN A 103 -35.03 58.53 26.49
CA GLN A 103 -35.10 59.78 25.69
C GLN A 103 -34.65 59.58 24.24
N ASN A 104 -33.78 58.62 23.97
CA ASN A 104 -33.33 58.27 22.63
C ASN A 104 -33.13 56.75 22.53
N VAL A 105 -33.58 56.14 21.43
CA VAL A 105 -33.49 54.69 21.19
C VAL A 105 -32.96 54.44 19.79
N GLN A 106 -31.90 53.64 19.68
CA GLN A 106 -31.42 53.16 18.39
C GLN A 106 -32.39 52.10 17.84
N VAL A 107 -32.75 52.25 16.57
CA VAL A 107 -33.53 51.23 15.86
C VAL A 107 -32.59 50.08 15.50
N PHE A 108 -32.73 48.96 16.20
CA PHE A 108 -32.10 47.70 15.84
C PHE A 108 -33.06 46.92 14.95
N MET A 109 -32.67 46.67 13.70
CA MET A 109 -33.42 45.81 12.77
C MET A 109 -32.65 44.51 12.62
N ASN A 110 -33.28 43.41 13.03
CA ASN A 110 -32.76 42.07 12.87
C ASN A 110 -32.84 41.65 11.41
N ASN A 111 -31.80 40.98 10.90
CA ASN A 111 -31.77 40.49 9.53
C ASN A 111 -31.87 38.96 9.51
N PHE A 112 -33.09 38.44 9.68
CA PHE A 112 -33.36 37.00 9.72
C PHE A 112 -33.16 36.29 8.36
N GLU A 113 -32.96 37.01 7.26
CA GLU A 113 -32.87 36.42 5.91
C GLU A 113 -31.59 35.59 5.72
N ASN A 114 -30.52 35.89 6.46
CA ASN A 114 -29.27 35.15 6.36
C ASN A 114 -29.28 33.83 7.18
N ASP A 115 -30.36 33.53 7.91
CA ASP A 115 -30.38 32.36 8.80
C ASP A 115 -30.57 31.01 8.10
N GLY A 116 -31.04 31.03 6.85
CA GLY A 116 -31.26 29.83 6.06
C GLY A 116 -30.02 29.35 5.29
N SER A 117 -29.03 30.22 5.09
CA SER A 117 -27.82 29.92 4.32
C SER A 117 -26.88 29.00 5.10
N TRP A 118 -26.56 29.35 6.34
CA TRP A 118 -25.64 28.58 7.18
C TRP A 118 -26.13 27.15 7.44
N LYS A 119 -27.44 26.94 7.60
CA LYS A 119 -28.02 25.60 7.78
C LYS A 119 -27.70 24.65 6.63
N LYS A 120 -27.79 25.14 5.39
CA LYS A 120 -27.47 24.34 4.20
C LYS A 120 -25.99 23.99 4.16
N ASP A 121 -25.14 24.92 4.56
CA ASP A 121 -23.69 24.70 4.63
C ASP A 121 -23.33 23.63 5.68
N PHE A 122 -23.94 23.68 6.87
CA PHE A 122 -23.72 22.66 7.90
C PHE A 122 -24.32 21.30 7.56
N ASP A 123 -25.52 21.26 6.97
CA ASP A 123 -26.12 19.99 6.50
C ASP A 123 -25.22 19.33 5.44
N SER A 124 -24.58 20.13 4.58
CA SER A 124 -23.61 19.64 3.58
C SER A 124 -22.35 19.07 4.24
N LEU A 125 -21.84 19.72 5.30
CA LEU A 125 -20.69 19.23 6.07
C LEU A 125 -21.01 17.95 6.84
N ARG A 126 -22.21 17.83 7.39
CA ARG A 126 -22.66 16.65 8.15
C ARG A 126 -22.83 15.43 7.26
N ASN A 127 -23.44 15.63 6.09
CA ASN A 127 -23.80 14.56 5.16
C ASN A 127 -22.67 14.23 4.17
N TYR A 128 -21.49 14.82 4.33
CA TYR A 128 -20.34 14.49 3.49
C TYR A 128 -20.02 12.99 3.60
N PRO A 129 -20.11 12.23 2.49
CA PRO A 129 -19.87 10.79 2.52
C PRO A 129 -18.38 10.56 2.74
N ILE A 130 -18.03 10.11 3.94
CA ILE A 130 -16.73 9.52 4.18
C ILE A 130 -16.87 8.07 3.78
N ASP A 131 -16.29 7.71 2.65
CA ASP A 131 -16.18 6.33 2.23
C ASP A 131 -15.36 5.57 3.27
N ASP A 132 -16.03 4.90 4.20
CA ASP A 132 -15.40 3.88 5.04
C ASP A 132 -15.27 2.58 4.25
N ASN A 133 -14.71 2.67 3.04
CA ASN A 133 -14.29 1.50 2.31
C ASN A 133 -13.17 0.83 3.13
N THR A 134 -13.60 -0.07 4.01
CA THR A 134 -12.84 -0.93 4.93
C THR A 134 -12.16 -2.06 4.18
N LYS A 135 -11.81 -1.85 2.90
CA LYS A 135 -10.87 -2.76 2.23
C LYS A 135 -9.56 -2.64 2.97
N LYS A 136 -9.35 -3.56 3.91
CA LYS A 136 -8.08 -3.75 4.63
C LYS A 136 -7.00 -3.76 3.56
N LEU A 137 -6.12 -2.76 3.60
CA LEU A 137 -5.00 -2.74 2.69
C LEU A 137 -4.17 -3.99 3.01
N ARG A 138 -3.95 -4.84 2.02
CA ARG A 138 -3.19 -6.09 2.17
C ARG A 138 -1.70 -5.80 2.15
N LYS A 139 -0.95 -6.55 2.96
CA LYS A 139 0.50 -6.47 3.00
C LYS A 139 1.09 -7.25 1.83
N ILE A 140 2.11 -6.69 1.18
CA ILE A 140 2.84 -7.39 0.14
C ILE A 140 4.02 -8.12 0.80
N VAL A 141 4.05 -9.45 0.66
CA VAL A 141 5.11 -10.31 1.22
C VAL A 141 5.78 -11.08 0.10
N LEU A 142 7.11 -11.12 0.16
CA LEU A 142 7.92 -11.95 -0.72
C LEU A 142 8.02 -13.35 -0.12
N VAL A 143 7.50 -14.36 -0.82
CA VAL A 143 7.54 -15.76 -0.40
C VAL A 143 8.41 -16.54 -1.37
N ASN A 144 9.41 -17.26 -0.83
CA ASN A 144 10.17 -18.25 -1.59
C ASN A 144 9.38 -19.58 -1.62
N PRO A 145 8.89 -20.05 -2.78
CA PRO A 145 8.10 -21.28 -2.88
C PRO A 145 8.88 -22.56 -2.53
N ARG A 146 10.22 -22.52 -2.46
CA ARG A 146 11.06 -23.73 -2.27
C ARG A 146 11.06 -24.33 -0.86
N VAL A 147 10.30 -23.79 0.10
CA VAL A 147 10.18 -24.41 1.43
C VAL A 147 9.26 -25.64 1.44
N GLN A 148 8.68 -26.05 0.30
CA GLN A 148 8.10 -27.39 0.14
C GLN A 148 9.15 -28.36 -0.41
N LYS A 149 9.89 -28.98 0.51
CA LYS A 149 10.76 -30.12 0.22
C LYS A 149 9.97 -31.28 -0.39
N ASP A 150 10.23 -31.58 -1.65
CA ASP A 150 10.24 -32.93 -2.18
C ASP A 150 11.67 -33.28 -2.64
N GLU A 151 12.61 -33.26 -1.69
CA GLU A 151 14.02 -33.65 -1.88
C GLU A 151 14.20 -35.11 -2.36
N ALA A 152 13.15 -35.93 -2.35
CA ALA A 152 13.22 -37.36 -2.60
C ALA A 152 13.25 -37.76 -4.09
N ASN A 153 12.73 -36.92 -4.99
CA ASN A 153 12.50 -37.33 -6.39
C ASN A 153 13.56 -36.83 -7.37
N PHE A 154 14.23 -35.71 -7.10
CA PHE A 154 15.23 -35.16 -8.01
C PHE A 154 16.60 -35.86 -7.93
N LYS A 155 16.93 -36.49 -6.79
CA LYS A 155 18.21 -37.23 -6.61
C LYS A 155 18.27 -38.58 -7.32
N LYS A 156 17.14 -39.11 -7.81
CA LYS A 156 17.08 -40.48 -8.37
C LYS A 156 17.37 -40.57 -9.86
N LEU A 157 17.45 -39.44 -10.58
CA LEU A 157 17.53 -39.42 -12.04
C LEU A 157 18.95 -39.22 -12.61
N TRP A 158 20.01 -39.19 -11.78
CA TRP A 158 21.38 -39.00 -12.29
C TRP A 158 22.44 -39.97 -11.73
N PRO A 159 22.48 -41.24 -12.17
CA PRO A 159 23.63 -42.08 -11.91
C PRO A 159 24.37 -42.37 -13.22
N LEU A 160 25.44 -41.60 -13.54
CA LEU A 160 26.68 -42.11 -14.18
C LEU A 160 27.71 -41.00 -14.48
N MET A 161 28.23 -40.30 -13.47
CA MET A 161 29.58 -39.70 -13.53
C MET A 161 29.93 -39.18 -12.13
N GLU A 162 31.03 -39.65 -11.55
CA GLU A 162 31.69 -39.06 -10.38
C GLU A 162 32.33 -37.71 -10.74
N MET A 163 31.54 -36.78 -11.29
CA MET A 163 31.90 -35.38 -11.32
C MET A 163 31.26 -34.76 -10.09
N LYS A 164 32.12 -34.36 -9.14
CA LYS A 164 31.84 -33.43 -8.03
C LYS A 164 30.55 -32.68 -8.31
N GLN A 165 29.55 -32.92 -7.47
CA GLN A 165 28.21 -32.32 -7.54
C GLN A 165 28.29 -30.96 -8.25
N LEU A 166 27.76 -30.89 -9.47
CA LEU A 166 27.39 -29.62 -10.04
C LEU A 166 26.20 -29.16 -9.19
N GLU A 167 26.50 -28.59 -8.02
CA GLU A 167 25.65 -27.72 -7.17
C GLU A 167 25.26 -26.46 -7.95
N MET A 168 25.05 -26.62 -9.25
CA MET A 168 24.81 -25.56 -10.18
C MET A 168 23.44 -24.98 -9.79
N PHE A 169 22.39 -25.80 -9.69
CA PHE A 169 21.04 -25.28 -9.44
C PHE A 169 20.58 -25.19 -7.98
N ASP A 170 21.46 -25.43 -7.00
CA ASP A 170 21.10 -25.38 -5.57
C ASP A 170 20.86 -23.93 -5.09
N SER A 171 21.44 -22.92 -5.75
CA SER A 171 21.28 -21.48 -5.47
C SER A 171 19.99 -20.83 -6.01
N VAL A 172 19.24 -21.55 -6.86
CA VAL A 172 18.21 -20.95 -7.73
C VAL A 172 16.87 -20.75 -6.99
N ASP A 173 16.77 -19.83 -6.05
CA ASP A 173 15.51 -19.55 -5.35
C ASP A 173 14.44 -18.92 -6.27
N GLN A 174 13.29 -19.60 -6.43
CA GLN A 174 12.10 -18.96 -7.01
C GLN A 174 11.52 -18.00 -5.97
N CYS A 175 11.06 -16.82 -6.36
CA CYS A 175 10.39 -15.88 -5.47
C CYS A 175 9.03 -15.49 -6.06
N SER A 176 8.00 -15.42 -5.21
CA SER A 176 6.66 -14.99 -5.61
C SER A 176 6.15 -13.91 -4.66
N LEU A 177 5.38 -12.97 -5.18
CA LEU A 177 4.72 -11.93 -4.38
C LEU A 177 3.33 -12.40 -3.99
N ILE A 178 3.04 -12.39 -2.69
CA ILE A 178 1.74 -12.77 -2.15
C ILE A 178 1.15 -11.57 -1.41
N LEU A 179 -0.17 -11.41 -1.53
CA LEU A 179 -0.94 -10.45 -0.75
C LEU A 179 -1.46 -11.16 0.49
N GLU A 180 -0.98 -10.77 1.66
CA GLU A 180 -1.48 -11.25 2.94
C GLU A 180 -2.53 -10.30 3.50
N ASP A 181 -3.63 -10.88 3.99
CA ASP A 181 -4.61 -10.17 4.82
C ASP A 181 -4.04 -9.97 6.22
N VAL A 182 -4.11 -8.74 6.74
CA VAL A 182 -3.75 -8.38 8.12
C VAL A 182 -4.99 -8.37 9.01
#